data_AF-A0A6I2KWM2-F1
#
_entry.id   AF-A0A6I2KWM2-F1
#
_cell.length_a   1.000
_cell.length_b   1.000
_cell.length_c   1.000
_cell.angle_alpha   90.00
_cell.angle_beta   90.00
_cell.angle_gamma   90.00
#
_symmetry.space_group_name_H-M   'P 1'
#
loop_
_entity.id
_entity.type
_entity.pdbx_description
1 polymer ?
#
loop_
_entity_poly.entity_id
_entity_poly.type
_entity_poly.pdbx_seq_one_letter_code
_entity_poly.pdbx_strand_id
1 'polypeptide(L)'
;MSTRDPLTGLADRRAFRAGLQLALQRAARHHAGVALVLVNLDGFQAINDLHGQDNGDALLRETARRLQQVARGGELVARLGADEFAIVCEQVAAPAALVALAERLKAALQVPVVLGAAAVWATASIGIATGSDATDDDALLRFAGIAVQAARQAGGDGWQFFDHELHQRALQRLDMAQGLQLALERDELTPYFQPIVEAASGRIVGAELLLRWFSPRGEISPAEFIPIAESSGAVIAIGAWVFRQACLAERDWSARWGAAAPYVTVNVSVRQLDEAHLADEFAAILRDTGADPDRLVLEINESMLMADIDSKLQLLDRLAQLGLRLAMDDFGTGYSSLARLARLPVDVLKIDRSFIRDIAASGESRAVVEAIVGLGRSLGLKLVAEGVESAAQQLELCGFGCDLIQGYHFYRPMPAERLLEVVEREHRDGPPASGGGLYFLLYVSEAVSPLTPMQLDQLLLRTRANNSAAGVTGCLLYEGGRFMQMLEGERSAVLATFERIHGNPLHHKLRLVMQGAARRRVFNHWSMLLPDDASARRHGPDFSGWQPQAMSFDSIASDARVCYAFITACVPDVRH
;
A
#
# COMPACT_ATOMS: atom_id res chain seq x y z
N MET A 1 5.33 -11.60 55.36
CA MET A 1 4.91 -11.54 53.95
C MET A 1 6.05 -12.07 53.10
N SER A 2 5.76 -12.93 52.12
CA SER A 2 6.77 -13.54 51.23
C SER A 2 7.57 -12.45 50.50
N THR A 3 8.83 -12.73 50.19
CA THR A 3 9.73 -11.92 49.34
C THR A 3 10.04 -12.63 48.00
N ARG A 4 9.30 -13.70 47.71
CA ARG A 4 9.43 -14.51 46.50
C ARG A 4 8.08 -14.63 45.80
N ASP A 5 8.15 -14.60 44.47
CA ASP A 5 7.02 -14.89 43.59
C ASP A 5 6.62 -16.36 43.75
N PRO A 6 5.35 -16.68 44.09
CA PRO A 6 4.93 -18.03 44.38
C PRO A 6 4.93 -18.96 43.16
N LEU A 7 4.83 -18.41 41.94
CA LEU A 7 4.79 -19.19 40.71
C LEU A 7 6.20 -19.62 40.27
N THR A 8 7.13 -18.67 40.24
CA THR A 8 8.46 -18.84 39.64
C THR A 8 9.57 -19.05 40.67
N GLY A 9 9.33 -18.71 41.95
CA GLY A 9 10.34 -18.76 43.00
C GLY A 9 11.39 -17.65 42.93
N LEU A 10 11.31 -16.74 41.95
CA LEU A 10 12.15 -15.56 41.82
C LEU A 10 11.87 -14.54 42.92
N ALA A 11 12.71 -13.51 43.02
CA ALA A 11 12.40 -12.34 43.82
C ALA A 11 11.11 -11.69 43.31
N ASP A 12 10.22 -11.30 44.22
CA ASP A 12 9.03 -10.53 43.86
C ASP A 12 9.36 -9.04 43.66
N ARG A 13 8.37 -8.26 43.22
CA ARG A 13 8.51 -6.81 43.00
C ARG A 13 9.05 -6.05 44.22
N ARG A 14 8.72 -6.47 45.44
CA ARG A 14 9.18 -5.81 46.68
C ARG A 14 10.65 -6.12 46.94
N ALA A 15 11.04 -7.39 46.84
CA ALA A 15 12.42 -7.83 47.00
C ALA A 15 13.32 -7.24 45.92
N PHE A 16 12.82 -7.17 44.68
CA PHE A 16 13.48 -6.49 43.57
C PHE A 16 13.78 -5.03 43.88
N ARG A 17 12.78 -4.25 44.31
CA ARG A 17 12.96 -2.83 44.64
C ARG A 17 14.02 -2.61 45.72
N ALA A 18 13.96 -3.38 46.80
CA ALA A 18 14.96 -3.32 47.87
C ALA A 18 16.36 -3.71 47.36
N GLY A 19 16.46 -4.74 46.50
CA GLY A 19 17.71 -5.17 45.89
C GLY A 19 18.32 -4.14 44.95
N LEU A 20 17.50 -3.49 44.11
CA LEU A 20 17.93 -2.44 43.19
C LEU A 20 18.47 -1.21 43.95
N GLN A 21 17.77 -0.78 45.00
CA GLN A 21 18.23 0.33 45.85
C GLN A 21 19.57 0.01 46.52
N LEU A 22 19.74 -1.22 47.03
CA LEU A 22 21.01 -1.65 47.62
C LEU A 22 22.14 -1.70 46.58
N ALA A 23 21.86 -2.20 45.37
CA ALA A 23 22.82 -2.24 44.26
C ALA A 23 23.31 -0.83 43.90
N LEU A 24 22.39 0.13 43.75
CA LEU A 24 22.74 1.54 43.48
C LEU A 24 23.59 2.16 44.60
N GLN A 25 23.24 1.89 45.87
CA GLN A 25 24.03 2.37 47.01
C GLN A 25 25.43 1.75 47.09
N ARG A 26 25.60 0.49 46.66
CA ARG A 26 26.91 -0.17 46.59
C ARG A 26 27.74 0.38 45.44
N ALA A 27 27.13 0.53 44.27
CA ALA A 27 27.73 1.13 43.09
C ALA A 27 28.29 2.53 43.38
N ALA A 28 27.50 3.39 44.03
CA ALA A 28 27.93 4.72 44.43
C ALA A 28 29.14 4.70 45.38
N ARG A 29 29.21 3.72 46.30
CA ARG A 29 30.33 3.56 47.24
C ARG A 29 31.60 3.01 46.60
N HIS A 30 31.47 2.16 45.59
CA HIS A 30 32.60 1.45 44.96
C HIS A 30 32.98 2.00 43.58
N HIS A 31 32.35 3.09 43.13
CA HIS A 31 32.49 3.64 41.77
C HIS A 31 32.32 2.57 40.68
N ALA A 32 31.37 1.66 40.89
CA ALA A 32 31.08 0.54 39.99
C ALA A 32 29.79 0.82 39.20
N GLY A 33 29.71 0.32 37.96
CA GLY A 33 28.49 0.45 37.17
C GLY A 33 27.37 -0.47 37.66
N VAL A 34 26.13 0.00 37.59
CA VAL A 34 24.91 -0.81 37.73
C VAL A 34 24.11 -0.70 36.45
N ALA A 35 23.45 -1.77 36.05
CA ALA A 35 22.47 -1.75 34.98
C ALA A 35 21.22 -2.54 35.38
N LEU A 36 20.10 -2.14 34.81
CA LEU A 36 18.84 -2.84 34.89
C LEU A 36 18.48 -3.37 33.52
N VAL A 37 18.19 -4.66 33.44
CA VAL A 37 17.65 -5.32 32.25
C VAL A 37 16.21 -5.71 32.56
N LEU A 38 15.26 -5.13 31.84
CA LEU A 38 13.86 -5.57 31.83
C LEU A 38 13.63 -6.51 30.66
N VAL A 39 12.83 -7.56 30.88
CA VAL A 39 12.49 -8.56 29.88
C VAL A 39 10.97 -8.76 29.93
N ASN A 40 10.30 -8.49 28.81
CA ASN A 40 8.87 -8.78 28.66
C ASN A 40 8.68 -9.82 27.56
N LEU A 41 7.87 -10.84 27.83
CA LEU A 41 7.49 -11.80 26.78
C LEU A 41 6.56 -11.13 25.78
N ASP A 42 6.77 -11.37 24.49
CA ASP A 42 5.91 -10.83 23.45
C ASP A 42 4.69 -11.75 23.26
N GLY A 43 3.50 -11.15 23.13
CA GLY A 43 2.27 -11.91 22.85
C GLY A 43 1.81 -12.87 23.96
N PHE A 44 2.29 -12.71 25.21
CA PHE A 44 1.98 -13.64 26.29
C PHE A 44 0.47 -13.84 26.55
N GLN A 45 -0.33 -12.78 26.39
CA GLN A 45 -1.78 -12.88 26.52
C GLN A 45 -2.39 -13.81 25.46
N ALA A 46 -1.96 -13.70 24.20
CA ALA A 46 -2.43 -14.58 23.13
C ALA A 46 -2.05 -16.05 23.41
N ILE A 47 -0.90 -16.31 24.03
CA ILE A 47 -0.51 -17.65 24.47
C ILE A 47 -1.48 -18.16 25.55
N ASN A 48 -1.86 -17.33 26.53
CA ASN A 48 -2.85 -17.71 27.53
C ASN A 48 -4.22 -18.00 26.91
N ASP A 49 -4.64 -17.20 25.94
CA ASP A 49 -5.95 -17.34 25.31
C ASP A 49 -6.00 -18.62 24.42
N LEU A 50 -4.90 -18.96 23.76
CA LEU A 50 -4.79 -20.13 22.88
C LEU A 50 -4.51 -21.44 23.62
N HIS A 51 -3.64 -21.41 24.64
CA HIS A 51 -3.14 -22.62 25.31
C HIS A 51 -3.64 -22.78 26.74
N GLY A 52 -4.38 -21.81 27.28
CA GLY A 52 -4.88 -21.81 28.65
C GLY A 52 -3.87 -21.32 29.69
N GLN A 53 -4.40 -20.88 30.83
CA GLN A 53 -3.61 -20.28 31.92
C GLN A 53 -2.53 -21.21 32.48
N ASP A 54 -2.80 -22.52 32.60
CA ASP A 54 -1.84 -23.49 33.13
C ASP A 54 -0.56 -23.58 32.26
N ASN A 55 -0.72 -23.50 30.95
CA ASN A 55 0.40 -23.51 30.00
C ASN A 55 1.14 -22.17 30.01
N GLY A 56 0.43 -21.05 30.16
CA GLY A 56 1.07 -19.75 30.42
C GLY A 56 1.91 -19.74 31.69
N ASP A 57 1.40 -20.33 32.77
CA ASP A 57 2.12 -20.48 34.03
C ASP A 57 3.37 -21.37 33.87
N ALA A 58 3.27 -22.45 33.11
CA ALA A 58 4.43 -23.29 32.77
C ALA A 58 5.48 -22.53 31.94
N LEU A 59 5.05 -21.71 30.98
CA LEU A 59 5.93 -20.83 30.22
C LEU A 59 6.65 -19.83 31.14
N LEU A 60 5.95 -19.20 32.07
CA LEU A 60 6.55 -18.26 33.03
C LEU A 60 7.59 -18.93 33.94
N ARG A 61 7.33 -20.16 34.40
CA ARG A 61 8.31 -20.95 35.18
C ARG A 61 9.55 -21.28 34.36
N GLU A 62 9.38 -21.67 33.10
CA GLU A 62 10.50 -21.99 32.22
C GLU A 62 11.32 -20.74 31.85
N THR A 63 10.66 -19.62 31.57
CA THR A 63 11.30 -18.32 31.38
C THR A 63 12.14 -17.96 32.61
N ALA A 64 11.56 -18.04 33.81
CA ALA A 64 12.28 -17.77 35.05
C ALA A 64 13.54 -18.64 35.20
N ARG A 65 13.42 -19.95 34.92
CA ARG A 65 14.53 -20.90 34.97
C ARG A 65 15.64 -20.51 33.99
N ARG A 66 15.30 -20.15 32.74
CA ARG A 66 16.26 -19.74 31.72
C ARG A 66 16.97 -18.44 32.08
N LEU A 67 16.22 -17.44 32.57
CA LEU A 67 16.80 -16.17 33.02
C LEU A 67 17.81 -16.39 34.15
N GLN A 68 17.51 -17.25 35.13
CA GLN A 68 18.44 -17.61 36.20
C GLN A 68 19.70 -18.32 35.71
N GLN A 69 19.62 -19.14 34.66
CA GLN A 69 20.78 -19.84 34.08
C GLN A 69 21.69 -18.90 33.28
N VAL A 70 21.10 -17.91 32.62
CA VAL A 70 21.85 -16.92 31.83
C VAL A 70 22.48 -15.85 32.72
N ALA A 71 21.79 -15.46 33.79
CA ALA A 71 22.29 -14.53 34.79
C ALA A 71 23.55 -15.07 35.49
N ARG A 72 24.50 -14.19 35.77
CA ARG A 72 25.75 -14.54 36.46
C ARG A 72 25.53 -14.67 37.97
N GLY A 73 26.40 -15.44 38.62
CA GLY A 73 26.42 -15.52 40.08
C GLY A 73 26.61 -14.13 40.70
N GLY A 74 25.60 -13.65 41.42
CA GLY A 74 25.57 -12.32 42.04
C GLY A 74 24.54 -11.35 41.44
N GLU A 75 23.96 -11.65 40.27
CA GLU A 75 22.89 -10.85 39.69
C GLU A 75 21.53 -11.19 40.35
N LEU A 76 20.70 -10.17 40.55
CA LEU A 76 19.35 -10.36 41.10
C LEU A 76 18.36 -10.55 39.95
N VAL A 77 17.75 -11.73 39.87
CA VAL A 77 16.66 -12.03 38.93
C VAL A 77 15.31 -11.99 39.66
N ALA A 78 14.36 -11.23 39.11
CA ALA A 78 13.05 -10.99 39.70
C ALA A 78 11.93 -11.09 38.66
N ARG A 79 10.71 -11.34 39.16
CA ARG A 79 9.48 -11.18 38.39
C ARG A 79 8.68 -10.02 38.96
N LEU A 80 8.37 -9.03 38.13
CA LEU A 80 7.69 -7.79 38.56
C LEU A 80 6.16 -7.93 38.55
N GLY A 81 5.64 -8.83 37.72
CA GLY A 81 4.22 -9.15 37.56
C GLY A 81 3.94 -9.61 36.13
N ALA A 82 2.80 -10.28 35.90
CA ALA A 82 2.39 -10.77 34.58
C ALA A 82 3.54 -11.49 33.83
N ASP A 83 3.95 -10.98 32.68
CA ASP A 83 5.02 -11.44 31.79
C ASP A 83 6.34 -10.68 31.94
N GLU A 84 6.47 -9.82 32.96
CA GLU A 84 7.60 -8.90 33.14
C GLU A 84 8.62 -9.43 34.16
N PHE A 85 9.87 -9.52 33.72
CA PHE A 85 11.03 -9.95 34.49
C PHE A 85 12.09 -8.86 34.52
N ALA A 86 12.93 -8.90 35.56
CA ALA A 86 14.01 -7.93 35.75
C ALA A 86 15.30 -8.62 36.19
N ILE A 87 16.44 -8.13 35.69
CA ILE A 87 17.78 -8.54 36.12
C ILE A 87 18.55 -7.28 36.53
N VAL A 88 19.05 -7.27 37.76
CA VAL A 88 19.96 -6.22 38.25
C VAL A 88 21.39 -6.71 38.10
N CYS A 89 22.16 -6.00 37.27
CA CYS A 89 23.57 -6.25 37.03
C CYS A 89 24.40 -5.25 37.85
N GLU A 90 25.20 -5.76 38.80
CA GLU A 90 26.20 -4.98 39.54
C GLU A 90 27.58 -5.12 38.89
N GLN A 91 28.49 -4.17 39.16
CA GLN A 91 29.88 -4.20 38.70
C GLN A 91 30.03 -4.21 37.17
N VAL A 92 29.16 -3.48 36.47
CA VAL A 92 29.21 -3.34 35.02
C VAL A 92 30.39 -2.45 34.63
N ALA A 93 31.44 -3.06 34.06
CA ALA A 93 32.64 -2.35 33.64
C ALA A 93 32.54 -1.72 32.24
N ALA A 94 31.74 -2.33 31.34
CA ALA A 94 31.60 -1.86 29.96
C ALA A 94 30.22 -2.25 29.37
N PRO A 95 29.63 -1.41 28.48
CA PRO A 95 28.37 -1.72 27.79
C PRO A 95 28.40 -3.06 27.02
N ALA A 96 29.55 -3.47 26.50
CA ALA A 96 29.71 -4.74 25.78
C ALA A 96 29.31 -5.98 26.61
N ALA A 97 29.47 -5.92 27.94
CA ALA A 97 29.04 -7.01 28.83
C ALA A 97 27.51 -7.14 28.88
N LEU A 98 26.79 -6.02 28.79
CA LEU A 98 25.33 -5.99 28.76
C LEU A 98 24.79 -6.42 27.40
N VAL A 99 25.45 -6.04 26.31
CA VAL A 99 25.14 -6.56 24.96
C VAL A 99 25.25 -8.08 24.95
N ALA A 100 26.36 -8.63 25.45
CA ALA A 100 26.56 -10.08 25.51
C ALA A 100 25.58 -10.78 26.46
N LEU A 101 25.08 -10.10 27.50
CA LEU A 101 23.99 -10.63 28.33
C LEU A 101 22.67 -10.64 27.56
N ALA A 102 22.31 -9.54 26.90
CA ALA A 102 21.07 -9.42 26.14
C ALA A 102 20.98 -10.45 25.00
N GLU A 103 22.07 -10.66 24.25
CA GLU A 103 22.15 -11.70 23.21
C GLU A 103 21.95 -13.11 23.78
N ARG A 104 22.55 -13.42 24.93
CA ARG A 104 22.35 -14.73 25.59
C ARG A 104 20.92 -14.89 26.11
N LEU A 105 20.33 -13.83 26.65
CA LEU A 105 18.94 -13.84 27.12
C LEU A 105 17.99 -14.09 25.95
N LYS A 106 18.15 -13.33 24.85
CA LYS A 106 17.38 -13.51 23.62
C LYS A 106 17.50 -14.95 23.10
N ALA A 107 18.73 -15.44 22.91
CA ALA A 107 18.96 -16.80 22.40
C ALA A 107 18.36 -17.88 23.33
N ALA A 108 18.41 -17.69 24.65
CA ALA A 108 17.82 -18.63 25.59
C ALA A 108 16.29 -18.64 25.55
N LEU A 109 15.66 -17.48 25.31
CA LEU A 109 14.20 -17.36 25.25
C LEU A 109 13.62 -17.87 23.93
N GLN A 110 14.36 -17.74 22.82
CA GLN A 110 13.97 -18.27 21.50
C GLN A 110 13.87 -19.81 21.42
N VAL A 111 14.41 -20.54 22.41
CA VAL A 111 14.27 -22.00 22.46
C VAL A 111 12.80 -22.37 22.72
N PRO A 112 12.16 -23.23 21.92
CA PRO A 112 10.75 -23.58 22.15
C PRO A 112 10.53 -24.21 23.54
N VAL A 113 9.41 -23.89 24.16
CA VAL A 113 8.98 -24.47 25.44
C VAL A 113 7.94 -25.55 25.16
N VAL A 114 8.16 -26.75 25.67
CA VAL A 114 7.19 -27.84 25.55
C VAL A 114 6.12 -27.67 26.64
N LEU A 115 4.92 -27.33 26.21
CA LEU A 115 3.74 -27.11 27.05
C LEU A 115 2.72 -28.22 26.76
N GLY A 116 2.74 -29.28 27.57
CA GLY A 116 1.94 -30.49 27.32
C GLY A 116 2.40 -31.22 26.06
N ALA A 117 1.54 -31.28 25.03
CA ALA A 117 1.84 -31.91 23.74
C ALA A 117 2.33 -30.92 22.66
N ALA A 118 2.33 -29.62 22.93
CA ALA A 118 2.70 -28.58 21.97
C ALA A 118 4.07 -27.96 22.28
N ALA A 119 4.82 -27.59 21.25
CA ALA A 119 5.99 -26.73 21.37
C ALA A 119 5.58 -25.29 21.07
N VAL A 120 5.78 -24.38 22.02
CA VAL A 120 5.45 -22.96 21.88
C VAL A 120 6.74 -22.15 21.76
N TRP A 121 6.80 -21.32 20.73
CA TRP A 121 7.85 -20.31 20.57
C TRP A 121 7.38 -19.03 21.23
N ALA A 122 8.14 -18.57 22.23
CA ALA A 122 7.93 -17.28 22.87
C ALA A 122 9.14 -16.40 22.58
N THR A 123 8.91 -15.19 22.12
CA THR A 123 9.95 -14.17 21.96
C THR A 123 9.88 -13.19 23.13
N ALA A 124 10.91 -12.35 23.26
CA ALA A 124 10.93 -11.32 24.29
C ALA A 124 11.52 -10.02 23.80
N SER A 125 10.96 -8.92 24.31
CA SER A 125 11.49 -7.57 24.16
C SER A 125 12.26 -7.18 25.43
N ILE A 126 13.52 -6.78 25.25
CA ILE A 126 14.47 -6.54 26.33
C ILE A 126 14.89 -5.07 26.34
N GLY A 127 14.80 -4.42 27.50
CA GLY A 127 15.23 -3.04 27.68
C GLY A 127 16.37 -2.93 28.68
N ILE A 128 17.42 -2.21 28.34
CA ILE A 128 18.62 -2.07 29.16
C ILE A 128 18.81 -0.61 29.54
N ALA A 129 18.88 -0.29 30.83
CA ALA A 129 19.25 1.04 31.29
C ALA A 129 20.45 0.99 32.23
N THR A 130 21.33 1.98 32.13
CA THR A 130 22.52 2.06 32.98
C THR A 130 22.32 3.06 34.11
N GLY A 131 22.89 2.77 35.27
CA GLY A 131 22.80 3.63 36.46
C GLY A 131 23.47 5.00 36.26
N SER A 132 24.40 5.14 35.29
CA SER A 132 24.94 6.45 34.91
C SER A 132 23.91 7.36 34.26
N ASP A 133 22.85 6.81 33.68
CA ASP A 133 21.80 7.59 33.04
C ASP A 133 20.72 8.03 34.04
N ALA A 134 20.66 7.43 35.23
CA ALA A 134 19.56 7.54 36.18
C ALA A 134 19.93 8.21 37.51
N THR A 135 19.03 9.05 38.03
CA THR A 135 19.20 9.74 39.32
C THR A 135 18.83 8.89 40.54
N ASP A 136 17.98 7.88 40.34
CA ASP A 136 17.42 7.01 41.38
C ASP A 136 16.89 5.69 40.77
N ASP A 137 16.38 4.78 41.61
CA ASP A 137 15.84 3.48 41.16
C ASP A 137 14.58 3.62 40.31
N ASP A 138 13.74 4.63 40.56
CA ASP A 138 12.55 4.90 39.76
C ASP A 138 12.91 5.38 38.34
N ALA A 139 13.90 6.24 38.19
CA ALA A 139 14.43 6.68 36.91
C ALA A 139 15.00 5.51 36.12
N LEU A 140 15.80 4.66 36.77
CA LEU A 140 16.40 3.50 36.12
C LEU A 140 15.35 2.51 35.60
N LEU A 141 14.29 2.28 36.38
CA LEU A 141 13.13 1.47 35.96
C LEU A 141 12.37 2.09 34.79
N ARG A 142 12.08 3.39 34.83
CA ARG A 142 11.43 4.09 33.72
C ARG A 142 12.25 3.99 32.44
N PHE A 143 13.56 4.17 32.54
CA PHE A 143 14.48 4.12 31.40
C PHE A 143 14.58 2.73 30.78
N ALA A 144 14.66 1.68 31.61
CA ALA A 144 14.62 0.31 31.10
C ALA A 144 13.26 0.01 30.45
N GLY A 145 12.16 0.52 31.01
CA GLY A 145 10.82 0.37 30.43
C GLY A 145 10.69 1.05 29.06
N ILE A 146 11.23 2.26 28.89
CA ILE A 146 11.30 2.95 27.59
C ILE A 146 12.06 2.12 26.57
N ALA A 147 13.18 1.52 26.97
CA ALA A 147 13.96 0.65 26.10
C ALA A 147 13.20 -0.63 25.70
N VAL A 148 12.43 -1.25 26.61
CA VAL A 148 11.54 -2.38 26.26
C VAL A 148 10.52 -1.97 25.19
N GLN A 149 9.90 -0.79 25.34
CA GLN A 149 8.94 -0.30 24.37
C GLN A 149 9.58 -0.01 23.01
N ALA A 150 10.80 0.53 23.00
CA ALA A 150 11.57 0.74 21.77
C ALA A 150 11.88 -0.61 21.07
N ALA A 151 12.22 -1.65 21.83
CA ALA A 151 12.43 -2.99 21.28
C ALA A 151 11.14 -3.57 20.66
N ARG A 152 9.99 -3.39 21.32
CA ARG A 152 8.68 -3.80 20.77
C ARG A 152 8.34 -3.08 19.46
N GLN A 153 8.58 -1.76 19.40
CA GLN A 153 8.32 -0.97 18.20
C GLN A 153 9.25 -1.32 17.04
N ALA A 154 10.44 -1.85 17.31
CA ALA A 154 11.37 -2.34 16.30
C ALA A 154 11.03 -3.76 15.78
N GLY A 155 9.87 -4.32 16.14
CA GLY A 155 9.41 -5.63 15.70
C GLY A 155 9.40 -6.71 16.79
N GLY A 156 9.76 -6.37 18.03
CA GLY A 156 9.87 -7.35 19.12
C GLY A 156 11.10 -8.27 18.97
N ASP A 157 11.14 -9.36 19.75
CA ASP A 157 12.22 -10.36 19.72
C ASP A 157 13.64 -9.75 19.67
N GLY A 158 13.92 -8.81 20.57
CA GLY A 158 15.09 -7.96 20.46
C GLY A 158 15.41 -7.22 21.74
N TRP A 159 16.51 -6.47 21.72
CA TRP A 159 16.92 -5.65 22.85
C TRP A 159 17.25 -4.22 22.41
N GLN A 160 17.08 -3.27 23.32
CA GLN A 160 17.48 -1.87 23.14
C GLN A 160 18.16 -1.34 24.40
N PHE A 161 19.13 -0.45 24.23
CA PHE A 161 19.58 0.40 25.32
C PHE A 161 18.65 1.59 25.46
N PHE A 162 18.52 2.07 26.68
CA PHE A 162 18.09 3.42 26.92
C PHE A 162 19.16 4.38 26.41
N ASP A 163 18.72 5.37 25.65
CA ASP A 163 19.47 6.59 25.41
C ASP A 163 18.53 7.80 25.57
N HIS A 164 19.11 8.99 25.62
CA HIS A 164 18.33 10.20 25.84
C HIS A 164 17.42 10.55 24.64
N GLU A 165 17.78 10.13 23.43
CA GLU A 165 16.97 10.36 22.23
C GLU A 165 15.69 9.51 22.26
N LEU A 166 15.80 8.24 22.67
CA LEU A 166 14.67 7.34 22.91
C LEU A 166 13.73 7.89 23.99
N HIS A 167 14.27 8.46 25.08
CA HIS A 167 13.47 9.11 26.11
C HIS A 167 12.67 10.30 25.55
N GLN A 168 13.34 11.19 24.80
CA GLN A 168 12.67 12.35 24.23
C GLN A 168 11.58 11.94 23.23
N ARG A 169 11.84 10.93 22.39
CA ARG A 169 10.84 10.36 21.49
C ARG A 169 9.67 9.77 22.27
N ALA A 170 9.90 9.03 23.35
CA ALA A 170 8.83 8.48 24.18
C ALA A 170 7.95 9.57 24.81
N LEU A 171 8.55 10.66 25.31
CA LEU A 171 7.82 11.82 25.83
C LEU A 171 7.01 12.52 24.74
N GLN A 172 7.58 12.73 23.56
CA GLN A 172 6.87 13.29 22.40
C GLN A 172 5.67 12.42 22.02
N ARG A 173 5.83 11.09 21.98
CA ARG A 173 4.73 10.16 21.69
C ARG A 173 3.61 10.24 22.72
N LEU A 174 3.94 10.31 24.01
CA LEU A 174 2.96 10.42 25.09
C LEU A 174 2.17 11.73 25.00
N ASP A 175 2.89 12.84 24.84
CA ASP A 175 2.30 14.16 24.70
C ASP A 175 1.44 14.27 23.43
N MET A 176 1.87 13.61 22.35
CA MET A 176 1.07 13.49 21.13
C MET A 176 -0.19 12.65 21.33
N ALA A 177 -0.12 11.53 22.04
CA ALA A 177 -1.29 10.70 22.36
C ALA A 177 -2.32 11.47 23.21
N GLN A 178 -1.85 12.23 24.21
CA GLN A 178 -2.70 13.11 25.01
C GLN A 178 -3.32 14.24 24.17
N GLY A 179 -2.53 14.82 23.26
CA GLY A 179 -3.00 15.81 22.29
C GLY A 179 -4.12 15.28 21.41
N LEU A 180 -3.94 14.09 20.83
CA LEU A 180 -4.92 13.45 19.94
C LEU A 180 -6.28 13.18 20.61
N GLN A 181 -6.28 12.83 21.90
CA GLN A 181 -7.52 12.64 22.66
C GLN A 181 -8.37 13.91 22.73
N LEU A 182 -7.73 15.09 22.74
CA LEU A 182 -8.39 16.39 22.82
C LEU A 182 -8.47 17.11 21.48
N ALA A 183 -7.81 16.60 20.43
CA ALA A 183 -7.68 17.28 19.14
C ALA A 183 -9.02 17.50 18.45
N LEU A 184 -9.97 16.57 18.62
CA LEU A 184 -11.35 16.72 18.13
C LEU A 184 -12.10 17.83 18.86
N GLU A 185 -11.98 17.90 20.20
CA GLU A 185 -12.66 18.92 21.02
C GLU A 185 -12.09 20.33 20.82
N ARG A 186 -10.85 20.41 20.32
CA ARG A 186 -10.11 21.65 20.10
C ARG A 186 -10.12 22.13 18.64
N ASP A 187 -10.85 21.45 17.76
CA ASP A 187 -10.89 21.74 16.33
C ASP A 187 -9.50 21.77 15.67
N GLU A 188 -8.56 20.93 16.15
CA GLU A 188 -7.19 20.87 15.64
C GLU A 188 -7.07 19.96 14.40
N LEU A 189 -8.10 19.17 14.11
CA LEU A 189 -8.15 18.25 12.98
C LEU A 189 -8.87 18.88 11.79
N THR A 190 -8.29 18.76 10.60
CA THR A 190 -8.84 19.35 9.37
C THR A 190 -8.79 18.35 8.22
N PRO A 191 -9.86 18.19 7.43
CA PRO A 191 -9.83 17.37 6.24
C PRO A 191 -9.13 18.11 5.09
N TYR A 192 -8.13 17.46 4.49
CA TYR A 192 -7.62 17.82 3.17
C TYR A 192 -8.14 16.82 2.15
N PHE A 193 -8.18 17.22 0.89
CA PHE A 193 -8.67 16.40 -0.20
C PHE A 193 -7.62 16.31 -1.30
N GLN A 194 -7.29 15.09 -1.72
CA GLN A 194 -6.49 14.87 -2.90
C GLN A 194 -7.36 14.39 -4.06
N PRO A 195 -7.47 15.14 -5.16
CA PRO A 195 -8.24 14.73 -6.32
C PRO A 195 -7.77 13.41 -6.94
N ILE A 196 -8.76 12.60 -7.33
CA ILE A 196 -8.62 11.40 -8.15
C ILE A 196 -9.20 11.74 -9.53
N VAL A 197 -8.41 11.52 -10.58
CA VAL A 197 -8.77 11.91 -11.94
C VAL A 197 -8.93 10.70 -12.86
N GLU A 198 -9.75 10.82 -13.90
CA GLU A 198 -9.84 9.82 -14.96
C GLU A 198 -8.52 9.79 -15.76
N ALA A 199 -7.93 8.61 -15.93
CA ALA A 199 -6.60 8.47 -16.54
C ALA A 199 -6.52 9.04 -17.96
N ALA A 200 -7.60 8.91 -18.72
CA ALA A 200 -7.68 9.32 -20.12
C ALA A 200 -7.92 10.83 -20.31
N SER A 201 -8.77 11.45 -19.48
CA SER A 201 -9.18 12.85 -19.66
C SER A 201 -8.54 13.82 -18.68
N GLY A 202 -8.00 13.33 -17.57
CA GLY A 202 -7.50 14.17 -16.48
C GLY A 202 -8.61 14.84 -15.66
N ARG A 203 -9.89 14.57 -15.95
CA ARG A 203 -11.03 15.15 -15.23
C ARG A 203 -11.14 14.57 -13.83
N ILE A 204 -11.40 15.42 -12.84
CA ILE A 204 -11.67 15.00 -11.47
C ILE A 204 -12.96 14.16 -11.42
N VAL A 205 -12.87 12.98 -10.81
CA VAL A 205 -14.01 12.07 -10.60
C VAL A 205 -14.23 11.73 -9.14
N GLY A 206 -13.21 11.87 -8.29
CA GLY A 206 -13.28 11.64 -6.86
C GLY A 206 -12.23 12.45 -6.11
N ALA A 207 -12.24 12.37 -4.79
CA ALA A 207 -11.20 12.92 -3.95
C ALA A 207 -11.01 12.08 -2.69
N GLU A 208 -9.75 11.79 -2.36
CA GLU A 208 -9.39 11.13 -1.11
C GLU A 208 -9.30 12.16 0.02
N LEU A 209 -10.05 11.90 1.10
CA LEU A 209 -9.97 12.68 2.32
C LEU A 209 -8.77 12.23 3.14
N LEU A 210 -7.81 13.14 3.29
CA LEU A 210 -6.58 12.98 4.03
C LEU A 210 -6.61 13.87 5.28
N LEU A 211 -6.55 13.24 6.45
CA LEU A 211 -6.55 13.95 7.72
C LEU A 211 -5.28 14.81 7.88
N ARG A 212 -5.44 16.03 8.41
CA ARG A 212 -4.34 16.90 8.86
C ARG A 212 -4.56 17.29 10.31
N TRP A 213 -3.47 17.39 11.06
CA TRP A 213 -3.51 17.84 12.45
C TRP A 213 -2.67 19.09 12.63
N PHE A 214 -3.33 20.19 12.98
CA PHE A 214 -2.73 21.47 13.29
C PHE A 214 -2.78 21.69 14.80
N SER A 215 -1.70 21.27 15.47
CA SER A 215 -1.54 21.51 16.90
C SER A 215 -1.09 22.96 17.15
N PRO A 216 -1.12 23.46 18.40
CA PRO A 216 -0.51 24.73 18.78
C PRO A 216 0.99 24.83 18.47
N ARG A 217 1.66 23.70 18.20
CA ARG A 217 3.08 23.63 17.81
C ARG A 217 3.30 23.62 16.30
N GLY A 218 2.24 23.66 15.51
CA GLY A 218 2.27 23.57 14.05
C GLY A 218 1.65 22.28 13.52
N GLU A 219 1.77 22.10 12.21
CA GLU A 219 1.30 20.91 11.49
C GLU A 219 2.11 19.68 11.90
N ILE A 220 1.39 18.63 12.31
CA ILE A 220 1.97 17.32 12.63
C ILE A 220 1.64 16.36 11.49
N SER A 221 2.66 15.66 10.99
CA SER A 221 2.53 14.76 9.85
C SER A 221 1.60 13.57 10.18
N PRO A 222 0.69 13.18 9.26
CA PRO A 222 -0.10 11.95 9.40
C PRO A 222 0.74 10.70 9.63
N ALA A 223 1.92 10.61 9.00
CA ALA A 223 2.85 9.50 9.20
C ALA A 223 3.39 9.41 10.65
N GLU A 224 3.33 10.50 11.40
CA GLU A 224 3.76 10.55 12.80
C GLU A 224 2.59 10.21 13.73
N PHE A 225 1.43 10.87 13.56
CA PHE A 225 0.34 10.78 14.53
C PHE A 225 -0.64 9.62 14.31
N ILE A 226 -0.84 9.14 13.08
CA ILE A 226 -1.78 8.02 12.81
C ILE A 226 -1.37 6.75 13.57
N PRO A 227 -0.10 6.30 13.55
CA PRO A 227 0.31 5.13 14.34
C PRO A 227 0.09 5.30 15.85
N ILE A 228 0.14 6.54 16.35
CA ILE A 228 -0.15 6.84 17.76
C ILE A 228 -1.65 6.84 18.03
N ALA A 229 -2.45 7.38 17.11
CA ALA A 229 -3.91 7.30 17.20
C ALA A 229 -4.39 5.84 17.24
N GLU A 230 -3.79 4.96 16.43
CA GLU A 230 -4.10 3.53 16.40
C GLU A 230 -3.72 2.83 17.71
N SER A 231 -2.48 3.00 18.16
CA SER A 231 -2.00 2.34 19.39
C SER A 231 -2.64 2.88 20.68
N SER A 232 -3.11 4.13 20.69
CA SER A 232 -3.82 4.74 21.82
C SER A 232 -5.34 4.52 21.80
N GLY A 233 -5.88 4.03 20.68
CA GLY A 233 -7.33 3.90 20.45
C GLY A 233 -8.04 5.20 20.05
N ALA A 234 -7.35 6.34 20.00
CA ALA A 234 -7.93 7.61 19.54
C ALA A 234 -8.42 7.55 18.08
N VAL A 235 -7.87 6.64 17.27
CA VAL A 235 -8.28 6.42 15.86
C VAL A 235 -9.75 6.07 15.72
N ILE A 236 -10.39 5.48 16.73
CA ILE A 236 -11.82 5.10 16.66
C ILE A 236 -12.68 6.36 16.56
N ALA A 237 -12.54 7.27 17.53
CA ALA A 237 -13.28 8.53 17.55
C ALA A 237 -12.91 9.44 16.36
N ILE A 238 -11.61 9.50 16.02
CA ILE A 238 -11.13 10.26 14.86
C ILE A 238 -11.71 9.69 13.57
N GLY A 239 -11.76 8.37 13.43
CA GLY A 239 -12.30 7.70 12.25
C GLY A 239 -13.79 7.95 12.03
N ALA A 240 -14.58 7.93 13.10
CA ALA A 240 -16.00 8.32 13.06
C ALA A 240 -16.18 9.77 12.64
N TRP A 241 -15.34 10.68 13.16
CA TRP A 241 -15.34 12.08 12.74
C TRP A 241 -14.94 12.25 11.27
N VAL A 242 -13.89 11.56 10.81
CA VAL A 242 -13.42 11.59 9.41
C VAL A 242 -14.53 11.10 8.47
N PHE A 243 -15.18 9.99 8.80
CA PHE A 243 -16.29 9.47 8.01
C PHE A 243 -17.47 10.47 7.96
N ARG A 244 -17.79 11.14 9.07
CA ARG A 244 -18.79 12.21 9.09
C ARG A 244 -18.39 13.39 8.21
N GLN A 245 -17.12 13.81 8.21
CA GLN A 245 -16.64 14.88 7.31
C GLN A 245 -16.76 14.48 5.84
N ALA A 246 -16.45 13.23 5.50
CA ALA A 246 -16.63 12.72 4.14
C ALA A 246 -18.11 12.73 3.71
N CYS A 247 -19.02 12.30 4.59
CA CYS A 247 -20.46 12.37 4.33
C CYS A 247 -20.95 13.81 4.12
N LEU A 248 -20.46 14.76 4.92
CA LEU A 248 -20.81 16.18 4.77
C LEU A 248 -20.28 16.77 3.46
N ALA A 249 -19.05 16.40 3.08
CA ALA A 249 -18.45 16.80 1.82
C ALA A 249 -19.22 16.23 0.62
N GLU A 250 -19.51 14.93 0.63
CA GLU A 250 -20.30 14.26 -0.41
C GLU A 250 -21.65 14.97 -0.60
N ARG A 251 -22.38 15.23 0.48
CA ARG A 251 -23.69 15.89 0.42
C ARG A 251 -23.60 17.30 -0.16
N ASP A 252 -22.62 18.10 0.29
CA ASP A 252 -22.43 19.46 -0.23
C ASP A 252 -22.09 19.44 -1.73
N TRP A 253 -21.19 18.55 -2.15
CA TRP A 253 -20.78 18.43 -3.53
C TRP A 253 -21.91 17.93 -4.42
N SER A 254 -22.67 16.94 -3.97
CA SER A 254 -23.86 16.42 -4.66
C SER A 254 -24.95 17.48 -4.78
N ALA A 255 -25.15 18.33 -3.77
CA ALA A 255 -26.08 19.46 -3.87
C ALA A 255 -25.66 20.51 -4.91
N ARG A 256 -24.34 20.67 -5.13
CA ARG A 256 -23.78 21.64 -6.10
C ARG A 256 -23.76 21.13 -7.53
N TRP A 257 -23.31 19.89 -7.74
CA TRP A 257 -23.00 19.36 -9.08
C TRP A 257 -23.82 18.11 -9.46
N GLY A 258 -24.68 17.60 -8.57
CA GLY A 258 -25.48 16.41 -8.81
C GLY A 258 -24.62 15.21 -9.20
N ALA A 259 -25.01 14.50 -10.27
CA ALA A 259 -24.27 13.33 -10.76
C ALA A 259 -22.83 13.62 -11.21
N ALA A 260 -22.48 14.88 -11.50
CA ALA A 260 -21.15 15.29 -11.91
C ALA A 260 -20.21 15.57 -10.71
N ALA A 261 -20.72 15.56 -9.48
CA ALA A 261 -19.91 15.74 -8.28
C ALA A 261 -18.81 14.66 -8.19
N PRO A 262 -17.65 14.97 -7.59
CA PRO A 262 -16.67 13.94 -7.22
C PRO A 262 -17.21 13.02 -6.11
N TYR A 263 -16.87 11.73 -6.14
CA TYR A 263 -17.07 10.84 -4.98
C TYR A 263 -15.99 11.10 -3.92
N VAL A 264 -16.21 10.69 -2.67
CA VAL A 264 -15.23 10.86 -1.59
C VAL A 264 -14.66 9.51 -1.17
N THR A 265 -13.36 9.43 -0.96
CA THR A 265 -12.72 8.24 -0.36
C THR A 265 -12.19 8.55 1.03
N VAL A 266 -12.21 7.56 1.93
CA VAL A 266 -11.71 7.67 3.30
C VAL A 266 -10.94 6.42 3.70
N ASN A 267 -9.82 6.61 4.38
CA ASN A 267 -9.05 5.52 4.96
C ASN A 267 -9.75 4.96 6.21
N VAL A 268 -9.80 3.64 6.32
CA VAL A 268 -10.30 2.92 7.49
C VAL A 268 -9.14 2.13 8.12
N SER A 269 -8.82 2.45 9.37
CA SER A 269 -7.78 1.71 10.10
C SER A 269 -8.23 0.30 10.44
N VAL A 270 -7.27 -0.61 10.59
CA VAL A 270 -7.54 -1.98 11.09
C VAL A 270 -8.23 -1.95 12.43
N ARG A 271 -7.80 -1.04 13.30
CA ARG A 271 -8.33 -0.97 14.65
C ARG A 271 -9.82 -0.66 14.66
N GLN A 272 -10.31 0.11 13.69
CA GLN A 272 -11.74 0.33 13.48
C GLN A 272 -12.44 -0.93 12.96
N LEU A 273 -11.80 -1.72 12.09
CA LEU A 273 -12.37 -2.98 11.59
C LEU A 273 -12.51 -4.05 12.68
N ASP A 274 -11.80 -3.93 13.79
CA ASP A 274 -11.97 -4.80 14.96
C ASP A 274 -13.20 -4.41 15.80
N GLU A 275 -13.80 -3.23 15.57
CA GLU A 275 -14.97 -2.76 16.31
C GLU A 275 -16.27 -3.33 15.72
N ALA A 276 -16.91 -4.22 16.47
CA ALA A 276 -18.13 -4.93 16.03
C ALA A 276 -19.32 -4.01 15.66
N HIS A 277 -19.31 -2.77 16.16
CA HIS A 277 -20.36 -1.76 15.98
C HIS A 277 -20.02 -0.71 14.90
N LEU A 278 -18.88 -0.82 14.21
CA LEU A 278 -18.46 0.15 13.19
C LEU A 278 -19.53 0.38 12.11
N ALA A 279 -20.10 -0.70 11.58
CA ALA A 279 -21.14 -0.60 10.54
C ALA A 279 -22.40 0.11 11.06
N ASP A 280 -22.77 -0.10 12.33
CA ASP A 280 -23.94 0.54 12.93
C ASP A 280 -23.71 2.04 13.16
N GLU A 281 -22.49 2.41 13.56
CA GLU A 281 -22.06 3.80 13.68
C GLU A 281 -22.06 4.52 12.32
N PHE A 282 -21.50 3.90 11.28
CA PHE A 282 -21.50 4.46 9.93
C PHE A 282 -22.92 4.59 9.38
N ALA A 283 -23.79 3.61 9.62
CA ALA A 283 -25.20 3.70 9.26
C ALA A 283 -25.91 4.86 9.97
N ALA A 284 -25.57 5.18 11.22
CA ALA A 284 -26.10 6.34 11.92
C ALA A 284 -25.61 7.66 11.30
N ILE A 285 -24.31 7.77 11.00
CA ILE A 285 -23.72 8.95 10.37
C ILE A 285 -24.34 9.20 8.98
N LEU A 286 -24.54 8.16 8.18
CA LEU A 286 -25.20 8.25 6.87
C LEU A 286 -26.64 8.80 7.02
N ARG A 287 -27.41 8.27 7.97
CA ARG A 287 -28.77 8.77 8.24
C ARG A 287 -28.79 10.22 8.71
N ASP A 288 -27.87 10.61 9.60
CA ASP A 288 -27.80 11.96 10.15
C ASP A 288 -27.42 13.00 9.09
N THR A 289 -26.49 12.64 8.21
CA THR A 289 -25.95 13.56 7.21
C THR A 289 -26.83 13.60 5.97
N GLY A 290 -27.44 12.47 5.59
CA GLY A 290 -28.18 12.30 4.34
C GLY A 290 -27.27 12.10 3.13
N ALA A 291 -26.03 11.66 3.34
CA ALA A 291 -25.08 11.38 2.27
C ALA A 291 -25.49 10.14 1.46
N ASP A 292 -25.14 10.14 0.18
CA ASP A 292 -25.32 9.00 -0.71
C ASP A 292 -24.18 7.98 -0.50
N PRO A 293 -24.45 6.79 0.06
CA PRO A 293 -23.41 5.81 0.35
C PRO A 293 -22.71 5.30 -0.92
N ASP A 294 -23.37 5.28 -2.08
CA ASP A 294 -22.78 4.83 -3.36
C ASP A 294 -21.64 5.76 -3.84
N ARG A 295 -21.54 6.94 -3.24
CA ARG A 295 -20.55 7.99 -3.53
C ARG A 295 -19.48 8.12 -2.44
N LEU A 296 -19.46 7.19 -1.49
CA LEU A 296 -18.45 7.06 -0.45
C LEU A 296 -17.68 5.75 -0.64
N VAL A 297 -16.36 5.86 -0.65
CA VAL A 297 -15.45 4.71 -0.81
C VAL A 297 -14.61 4.56 0.45
N LEU A 298 -14.64 3.38 1.07
CA LEU A 298 -13.79 3.04 2.20
C LEU A 298 -12.51 2.37 1.70
N GLU A 299 -11.36 2.95 2.01
CA GLU A 299 -10.05 2.42 1.66
C GLU A 299 -9.48 1.61 2.83
N ILE A 300 -9.03 0.39 2.51
CA ILE A 300 -8.53 -0.57 3.48
C ILE A 300 -7.19 -1.11 2.98
N ASN A 301 -6.14 -0.97 3.78
CA ASN A 301 -4.81 -1.47 3.46
C ASN A 301 -4.80 -3.00 3.28
N GLU A 302 -4.16 -3.47 2.19
CA GLU A 302 -4.06 -4.89 1.83
C GLU A 302 -3.44 -5.75 2.94
N SER A 303 -2.19 -5.45 3.33
CA SER A 303 -1.40 -6.29 4.25
C SER A 303 -2.11 -6.51 5.58
N MET A 304 -2.77 -5.44 6.01
CA MET A 304 -3.54 -5.34 7.24
C MET A 304 -4.87 -6.10 7.21
N LEU A 305 -5.56 -6.09 6.06
CA LEU A 305 -6.78 -6.86 5.87
C LEU A 305 -6.47 -8.36 5.74
N MET A 306 -5.41 -8.72 5.01
CA MET A 306 -5.05 -10.10 4.71
C MET A 306 -4.57 -10.90 5.93
N ALA A 307 -4.11 -10.22 6.98
CA ALA A 307 -3.69 -10.84 8.23
C ALA A 307 -4.83 -11.59 8.94
N ASP A 308 -6.06 -11.07 8.87
CA ASP A 308 -7.23 -11.67 9.51
C ASP A 308 -8.52 -11.40 8.71
N ILE A 309 -8.52 -11.85 7.46
CA ILE A 309 -9.62 -11.60 6.53
C ILE A 309 -10.91 -12.33 6.94
N ASP A 310 -10.79 -13.57 7.42
CA ASP A 310 -11.95 -14.42 7.67
C ASP A 310 -12.81 -13.89 8.84
N SER A 311 -12.19 -13.22 9.83
CA SER A 311 -12.93 -12.56 10.91
C SER A 311 -13.61 -11.26 10.45
N LYS A 312 -13.04 -10.56 9.46
CA LYS A 312 -13.48 -9.25 8.98
C LYS A 312 -14.52 -9.31 7.86
N LEU A 313 -14.62 -10.43 7.13
CA LEU A 313 -15.54 -10.59 6.00
C LEU A 313 -16.97 -10.18 6.31
N GLN A 314 -17.50 -10.60 7.46
CA GLN A 314 -18.88 -10.26 7.87
C GLN A 314 -19.08 -8.76 8.07
N LEU A 315 -18.07 -8.05 8.58
CA LEU A 315 -18.13 -6.59 8.75
C LEU A 315 -18.07 -5.90 7.38
N LEU A 316 -17.19 -6.34 6.49
CA LEU A 316 -17.09 -5.80 5.13
C LEU A 316 -18.40 -5.97 4.35
N ASP A 317 -19.02 -7.15 4.44
CA ASP A 317 -20.33 -7.40 3.84
C ASP A 317 -21.41 -6.46 4.41
N ARG A 318 -21.39 -6.20 5.72
CA ARG A 318 -22.32 -5.25 6.35
C ARG A 318 -22.09 -3.82 5.85
N LEU A 319 -20.83 -3.39 5.70
CA LEU A 319 -20.50 -2.06 5.16
C LEU A 319 -20.96 -1.94 3.70
N ALA A 320 -20.72 -2.96 2.87
CA ALA A 320 -21.20 -3.00 1.49
C ALA A 320 -22.74 -3.00 1.41
N GLN A 321 -23.43 -3.66 2.33
CA GLN A 321 -24.91 -3.65 2.42
C GLN A 321 -25.49 -2.27 2.78
N LEU A 322 -24.69 -1.36 3.33
CA LEU A 322 -25.08 0.05 3.49
C LEU A 322 -25.05 0.84 2.17
N GLY A 323 -24.51 0.25 1.09
CA GLY A 323 -24.26 0.91 -0.19
C GLY A 323 -22.85 1.52 -0.31
N LEU A 324 -22.02 1.39 0.73
CA LEU A 324 -20.65 1.91 0.70
C LEU A 324 -19.80 1.06 -0.25
N ARG A 325 -18.97 1.71 -1.06
CA ARG A 325 -17.98 1.01 -1.90
C ARG A 325 -16.73 0.72 -1.10
N LEU A 326 -16.08 -0.40 -1.39
CA LEU A 326 -14.84 -0.79 -0.73
C LEU A 326 -13.67 -0.78 -1.71
N ALA A 327 -12.57 -0.18 -1.28
CA ALA A 327 -11.31 -0.10 -2.00
C ALA A 327 -10.23 -0.82 -1.22
N MET A 328 -9.43 -1.64 -1.91
CA MET A 328 -8.22 -2.21 -1.35
C MET A 328 -7.03 -1.32 -1.70
N ASP A 329 -6.35 -0.85 -0.67
CA ASP A 329 -5.24 0.10 -0.75
C ASP A 329 -3.87 -0.59 -0.62
N ASP A 330 -2.81 0.08 -1.10
CA ASP A 330 -1.43 -0.41 -1.14
C ASP A 330 -1.25 -1.78 -1.85
N PHE A 331 -2.08 -2.09 -2.85
CA PHE A 331 -2.10 -3.43 -3.44
C PHE A 331 -0.79 -3.79 -4.16
N GLY A 332 -0.31 -5.00 -3.88
CA GLY A 332 0.89 -5.60 -4.46
C GLY A 332 2.10 -5.58 -3.52
N THR A 333 2.02 -4.87 -2.39
CA THR A 333 3.09 -4.80 -1.39
C THR A 333 3.09 -6.01 -0.44
N GLY A 334 1.95 -6.71 -0.33
CA GLY A 334 1.75 -7.88 0.53
C GLY A 334 1.68 -9.22 -0.22
N TYR A 335 1.52 -10.31 0.55
CA TYR A 335 1.27 -11.66 0.01
C TYR A 335 -0.23 -11.93 -0.11
N SER A 336 -0.88 -11.38 -1.14
CA SER A 336 -2.30 -11.69 -1.40
C SER A 336 -2.50 -13.08 -2.01
N SER A 337 -3.40 -13.86 -1.42
CA SER A 337 -3.99 -15.01 -2.12
C SER A 337 -5.07 -14.50 -3.07
N LEU A 338 -4.89 -14.71 -4.38
CA LEU A 338 -5.90 -14.37 -5.39
C LEU A 338 -7.28 -14.96 -5.08
N ALA A 339 -7.32 -16.15 -4.48
CA ALA A 339 -8.55 -16.81 -4.06
C ALA A 339 -9.27 -16.06 -2.93
N ARG A 340 -8.53 -15.38 -2.05
CA ARG A 340 -9.11 -14.54 -0.99
C ARG A 340 -9.64 -13.22 -1.56
N LEU A 341 -8.86 -12.58 -2.45
CA LEU A 341 -9.29 -11.35 -3.12
C LEU A 341 -10.61 -11.53 -3.87
N ALA A 342 -10.78 -12.64 -4.60
CA ALA A 342 -11.99 -12.92 -5.37
C ALA A 342 -13.27 -13.09 -4.50
N ARG A 343 -13.13 -13.25 -3.18
CA ARG A 343 -14.27 -13.38 -2.24
C ARG A 343 -14.61 -12.07 -1.54
N LEU A 344 -13.77 -11.05 -1.66
CA LEU A 344 -13.99 -9.78 -0.98
C LEU A 344 -15.05 -8.95 -1.71
N PRO A 345 -15.94 -8.24 -0.98
CA PRO A 345 -16.88 -7.30 -1.57
C PRO A 345 -16.19 -5.97 -1.93
N VAL A 346 -15.06 -6.03 -2.65
CA VAL A 346 -14.31 -4.84 -3.09
C VAL A 346 -14.76 -4.41 -4.48
N ASP A 347 -14.82 -3.10 -4.68
CA ASP A 347 -15.18 -2.45 -5.95
C ASP A 347 -13.96 -1.83 -6.63
N VAL A 348 -12.94 -1.48 -5.84
CA VAL A 348 -11.79 -0.69 -6.27
C VAL A 348 -10.49 -1.35 -5.80
N LEU A 349 -9.49 -1.33 -6.69
CA LEU A 349 -8.13 -1.76 -6.40
C LEU A 349 -7.19 -0.57 -6.62
N LYS A 350 -6.47 -0.15 -5.57
CA LYS A 350 -5.48 0.93 -5.64
C LYS A 350 -4.08 0.32 -5.75
N ILE A 351 -3.36 0.66 -6.81
CA ILE A 351 -2.02 0.17 -7.12
C ILE A 351 -1.01 1.06 -6.39
N ASP A 352 -0.22 0.45 -5.50
CA ASP A 352 0.74 1.19 -4.68
C ASP A 352 1.77 1.97 -5.52
N ARG A 353 2.14 3.14 -5.02
CA ARG A 353 3.10 4.06 -5.65
C ARG A 353 4.47 3.45 -5.92
N SER A 354 4.89 2.42 -5.17
CA SER A 354 6.20 1.78 -5.38
C SER A 354 6.31 1.11 -6.75
N PHE A 355 5.19 0.63 -7.30
CA PHE A 355 5.14 0.08 -8.66
C PHE A 355 5.06 1.17 -9.73
N ILE A 356 4.48 2.33 -9.39
CA ILE A 356 4.27 3.44 -10.33
C ILE A 356 5.53 4.27 -10.54
N ARG A 357 6.33 4.46 -9.48
CA ARG A 357 7.53 5.33 -9.50
C ARG A 357 8.41 5.10 -10.72
N ASP A 358 8.71 3.84 -11.01
CA ASP A 358 9.69 3.45 -12.04
C ASP A 358 9.04 2.88 -13.32
N ILE A 359 7.71 2.92 -13.47
CA ILE A 359 6.95 2.27 -14.57
C ILE A 359 7.38 2.69 -15.98
N ALA A 360 7.82 3.93 -16.15
CA ALA A 360 8.25 4.45 -17.45
C ALA A 360 9.66 3.96 -17.86
N ALA A 361 10.50 3.62 -16.88
CA ALA A 361 11.91 3.27 -17.08
C ALA A 361 12.22 1.78 -16.85
N SER A 362 11.39 1.07 -16.09
CA SER A 362 11.59 -0.33 -15.69
C SER A 362 10.61 -1.27 -16.38
N GLY A 363 11.13 -2.21 -17.17
CA GLY A 363 10.32 -3.27 -17.78
C GLY A 363 9.70 -4.22 -16.75
N GLU A 364 10.33 -4.39 -15.59
CA GLU A 364 9.82 -5.20 -14.49
C GLU A 364 8.60 -4.52 -13.82
N SER A 365 8.74 -3.24 -13.46
CA SER A 365 7.62 -2.46 -12.90
C SER A 365 6.45 -2.42 -13.88
N ARG A 366 6.73 -2.28 -15.18
CA ARG A 366 5.71 -2.34 -16.24
C ARG A 366 4.95 -3.66 -16.24
N ALA A 367 5.67 -4.79 -16.20
CA ALA A 367 5.06 -6.12 -16.21
C ALA A 367 4.20 -6.37 -14.96
N VAL A 368 4.64 -5.91 -13.78
CA VAL A 368 3.87 -6.01 -12.54
C VAL A 368 2.57 -5.21 -12.63
N VAL A 369 2.64 -3.94 -13.07
CA VAL A 369 1.45 -3.10 -13.23
C VAL A 369 0.50 -3.69 -14.26
N GLU A 370 1.01 -4.19 -15.40
CA GLU A 370 0.19 -4.85 -16.42
C GLU A 370 -0.54 -6.09 -15.86
N ALA A 371 0.15 -6.90 -15.05
CA ALA A 371 -0.46 -8.06 -14.38
C ALA A 371 -1.55 -7.64 -13.38
N ILE A 372 -1.30 -6.62 -12.56
CA ILE A 372 -2.28 -6.08 -11.59
C ILE A 372 -3.52 -5.53 -12.32
N VAL A 373 -3.30 -4.78 -13.40
CA VAL A 373 -4.38 -4.23 -14.23
C VAL A 373 -5.20 -5.36 -14.89
N GLY A 374 -4.54 -6.38 -15.42
CA GLY A 374 -5.19 -7.56 -15.97
C GLY A 374 -6.05 -8.31 -14.93
N LEU A 375 -5.53 -8.46 -13.72
CA LEU A 375 -6.24 -9.08 -12.60
C LEU A 375 -7.49 -8.27 -12.21
N GLY A 376 -7.35 -6.98 -11.93
CA GLY A 376 -8.48 -6.15 -11.49
C GLY A 376 -9.60 -6.14 -12.52
N ARG A 377 -9.25 -6.06 -13.81
CA ARG A 377 -10.24 -6.12 -14.90
C ARG A 377 -10.93 -7.47 -15.00
N SER A 378 -10.21 -8.57 -14.79
CA SER A 378 -10.80 -9.92 -14.80
C SER A 378 -11.78 -10.14 -13.65
N LEU A 379 -11.57 -9.43 -12.54
CA LEU A 379 -12.46 -9.41 -11.37
C LEU A 379 -13.56 -8.33 -11.46
N GLY A 380 -13.58 -7.52 -12.51
CA GLY A 380 -14.55 -6.43 -12.68
C GLY A 380 -14.32 -5.23 -11.74
N LEU A 381 -13.12 -5.10 -11.17
CA LEU A 381 -12.75 -4.02 -10.25
C LEU A 381 -12.35 -2.76 -11.00
N LYS A 382 -12.65 -1.60 -10.41
CA LYS A 382 -12.14 -0.30 -10.83
C LYS A 382 -10.68 -0.17 -10.40
N LEU A 383 -9.81 0.31 -11.28
CA LEU A 383 -8.39 0.46 -10.99
C LEU A 383 -8.02 1.93 -10.71
N VAL A 384 -7.31 2.18 -9.62
CA VAL A 384 -6.71 3.48 -9.30
C VAL A 384 -5.20 3.29 -9.19
N ALA A 385 -4.39 4.08 -9.88
CA ALA A 385 -2.94 4.07 -9.67
C ALA A 385 -2.48 5.28 -8.87
N GLU A 386 -1.67 5.03 -7.85
CA GLU A 386 -1.24 6.06 -6.90
C GLU A 386 0.17 6.57 -7.15
N GLY A 387 0.46 7.77 -6.66
CA GLY A 387 1.80 8.36 -6.77
C GLY A 387 2.21 8.68 -8.21
N VAL A 388 1.27 9.04 -9.08
CA VAL A 388 1.58 9.52 -10.43
C VAL A 388 2.19 10.93 -10.36
N GLU A 389 3.44 11.06 -10.81
CA GLU A 389 4.25 12.28 -10.73
C GLU A 389 4.60 12.88 -12.11
N SER A 390 4.36 12.15 -13.20
CA SER A 390 4.70 12.59 -14.57
C SER A 390 3.67 12.17 -15.63
N ALA A 391 3.64 12.92 -16.74
CA ALA A 391 2.82 12.60 -17.92
C ALA A 391 3.21 11.26 -18.57
N ALA A 392 4.49 10.85 -18.47
CA ALA A 392 4.94 9.57 -18.98
C ALA A 392 4.33 8.39 -18.19
N GLN A 393 4.27 8.50 -16.85
CA GLN A 393 3.57 7.51 -16.01
C GLN A 393 2.07 7.45 -16.34
N GLN A 394 1.41 8.61 -16.49
CA GLN A 394 0.00 8.67 -16.91
C GLN A 394 -0.22 7.92 -18.23
N LEU A 395 0.61 8.18 -19.24
CA LEU A 395 0.46 7.59 -20.58
C LEU A 395 0.58 6.06 -20.53
N GLU A 396 1.52 5.53 -19.75
CA GLU A 396 1.69 4.08 -19.58
C GLU A 396 0.48 3.46 -18.86
N LEU A 397 0.02 4.08 -17.77
CA LEU A 397 -1.15 3.62 -17.02
C LEU A 397 -2.43 3.64 -17.85
N CYS A 398 -2.66 4.72 -18.58
CA CYS A 398 -3.73 4.82 -19.56
C CYS A 398 -3.57 3.73 -20.64
N GLY A 399 -2.34 3.48 -21.09
CA GLY A 399 -2.02 2.41 -22.03
C GLY A 399 -2.45 1.03 -21.56
N PHE A 400 -2.17 0.66 -20.31
CA PHE A 400 -2.61 -0.62 -19.73
C PHE A 400 -4.12 -0.70 -19.50
N GLY A 401 -4.82 0.44 -19.55
CA GLY A 401 -6.25 0.54 -19.28
C GLY A 401 -6.56 0.69 -17.79
N CYS A 402 -5.67 1.34 -17.03
CA CYS A 402 -6.00 1.85 -15.71
C CYS A 402 -7.11 2.91 -15.83
N ASP A 403 -8.10 2.85 -14.94
CA ASP A 403 -9.26 3.73 -15.04
C ASP A 403 -8.96 5.13 -14.49
N LEU A 404 -8.40 5.17 -13.29
CA LEU A 404 -8.25 6.37 -12.47
C LEU A 404 -6.81 6.50 -12.00
N ILE A 405 -6.38 7.73 -11.75
CA ILE A 405 -5.03 8.02 -11.26
C ILE A 405 -5.07 9.10 -10.19
N GLN A 406 -4.13 9.00 -9.26
CA GLN A 406 -3.94 9.94 -8.18
C GLN A 406 -2.45 10.23 -8.00
N GLY A 407 -2.09 11.50 -7.85
CA GLY A 407 -0.70 11.88 -7.61
C GLY A 407 -0.39 13.34 -7.91
N TYR A 408 0.83 13.74 -7.56
CA TYR A 408 1.27 15.13 -7.61
C TYR A 408 1.45 15.68 -9.02
N HIS A 409 1.42 14.82 -10.05
CA HIS A 409 1.36 15.29 -11.44
C HIS A 409 0.17 16.21 -11.69
N PHE A 410 -0.97 15.89 -11.07
CA PHE A 410 -2.20 16.66 -11.19
C PHE A 410 -2.37 17.59 -9.99
N TYR A 411 -2.53 17.00 -8.80
CA TYR A 411 -2.93 17.73 -7.62
C TYR A 411 -2.25 17.17 -6.37
N ARG A 412 -1.79 18.09 -5.54
CA ARG A 412 -1.42 17.81 -4.15
C ARG A 412 -2.68 17.85 -3.27
N PRO A 413 -2.68 17.20 -2.10
CA PRO A 413 -3.73 17.37 -1.11
C PRO A 413 -3.97 18.86 -0.81
N MET A 414 -5.23 19.27 -0.78
CA MET A 414 -5.63 20.68 -0.60
C MET A 414 -6.86 20.83 0.30
N PRO A 415 -7.08 22.01 0.91
CA PRO A 415 -8.32 22.28 1.64
C PRO A 415 -9.57 22.19 0.75
N ALA A 416 -10.72 21.95 1.37
CA ALA A 416 -12.00 21.80 0.68
C ALA A 416 -12.31 22.99 -0.23
N GLU A 417 -12.07 24.22 0.22
CA GLU A 417 -12.36 25.45 -0.52
C GLU A 417 -11.59 25.50 -1.85
N ARG A 418 -10.33 25.06 -1.84
CA ARG A 418 -9.49 25.01 -3.04
C ARG A 418 -9.93 23.91 -3.99
N LEU A 419 -10.37 22.75 -3.46
CA LEU A 419 -10.95 21.71 -4.29
C LEU A 419 -12.20 22.21 -5.02
N LEU A 420 -13.11 22.88 -4.30
CA LEU A 420 -14.33 23.43 -4.88
C LEU A 420 -14.03 24.39 -6.04
N GLU A 421 -13.08 25.31 -5.86
CA GLU A 421 -12.64 26.25 -6.91
C GLU A 421 -12.09 25.53 -8.15
N VAL A 422 -11.31 24.45 -7.95
CA VAL A 422 -10.74 23.65 -9.05
C VAL A 422 -11.84 22.92 -9.80
N VAL A 423 -12.76 22.26 -9.08
CA VAL A 423 -13.86 21.50 -9.70
C VAL A 423 -14.80 22.43 -10.46
N GLU A 424 -15.14 23.61 -9.92
CA GLU A 424 -15.93 24.62 -10.63
C GLU A 424 -15.25 25.11 -11.91
N ARG A 425 -13.92 25.31 -11.86
CA ARG A 425 -13.15 25.67 -13.04
C ARG A 425 -13.18 24.57 -14.09
N GLU A 426 -13.00 23.30 -13.71
CA GLU A 426 -13.06 22.17 -14.66
C GLU A 426 -14.44 22.03 -15.31
N HIS A 427 -15.52 22.24 -14.55
CA HIS A 427 -16.88 22.18 -15.10
C HIS A 427 -17.16 23.27 -16.13
N ARG A 428 -16.55 24.46 -15.98
CA ARG A 428 -16.73 25.58 -16.89
C ARG A 428 -15.78 25.51 -18.10
N ASP A 429 -14.51 25.24 -17.85
CA ASP A 429 -13.43 25.41 -18.83
C ASP A 429 -12.92 24.07 -19.41
N GLY A 430 -13.42 22.94 -18.89
CA GLY A 430 -12.86 21.61 -19.12
C GLY A 430 -11.68 21.30 -18.19
N PRO A 431 -11.24 20.03 -18.10
CA PRO A 431 -10.04 19.69 -17.33
C PRO A 431 -8.83 20.47 -17.88
N PRO A 432 -7.84 20.80 -17.05
CA PRO A 432 -6.62 21.44 -17.53
C PRO A 432 -6.06 20.60 -18.68
N ALA A 433 -5.51 21.25 -19.71
CA ALA A 433 -4.91 20.57 -20.84
C ALA A 433 -3.68 19.76 -20.38
N SER A 434 -3.91 18.56 -19.84
CA SER A 434 -2.88 17.57 -19.63
C SER A 434 -2.50 17.07 -21.01
N GLY A 435 -1.45 17.66 -21.59
CA GLY A 435 -0.80 17.10 -22.76
C GLY A 435 -0.31 15.70 -22.40
N GLY A 436 -1.04 14.65 -22.80
CA GLY A 436 -0.68 13.29 -22.37
C GLY A 436 -1.77 12.22 -22.47
N GLY A 437 -2.97 12.52 -22.94
CA GLY A 437 -3.94 11.48 -23.27
C GLY A 437 -3.41 10.56 -24.37
N LEU A 438 -3.68 9.25 -24.24
CA LEU A 438 -3.31 8.28 -25.26
C LEU A 438 -4.02 8.64 -26.58
N TYR A 439 -3.27 8.67 -27.67
CA TYR A 439 -3.74 8.97 -29.01
C TYR A 439 -3.46 7.80 -29.93
N PHE A 440 -4.35 7.57 -30.89
CA PHE A 440 -4.15 6.55 -31.90
C PHE A 440 -4.34 7.11 -33.31
N LEU A 441 -3.69 6.46 -34.27
CA LEU A 441 -3.78 6.75 -35.69
C LEU A 441 -3.72 5.44 -36.48
N LEU A 442 -4.69 5.23 -37.38
CA LEU A 442 -4.74 4.10 -38.30
C LEU A 442 -4.68 4.62 -39.74
N TYR A 443 -3.74 4.09 -40.53
CA TYR A 443 -3.59 4.44 -41.93
C TYR A 443 -3.33 3.22 -42.81
N VAL A 444 -3.54 3.41 -44.11
CA VAL A 444 -3.18 2.44 -45.15
C VAL A 444 -2.30 3.09 -46.21
N SER A 445 -1.47 2.30 -46.89
CA SER A 445 -0.64 2.76 -48.02
C SER A 445 -0.25 1.59 -48.93
N GLU A 446 0.27 1.89 -50.10
CA GLU A 446 0.83 0.94 -51.06
C GLU A 446 2.35 0.96 -50.99
N ALA A 447 3.01 -0.18 -51.13
CA ALA A 447 4.46 -0.24 -51.30
C ALA A 447 4.81 0.15 -52.74
N VAL A 448 5.86 0.97 -52.90
CA VAL A 448 6.36 1.35 -54.24
C VAL A 448 6.82 0.13 -55.06
N SER A 449 7.31 -0.91 -54.38
CA SER A 449 7.63 -2.21 -54.97
C SER A 449 7.38 -3.33 -53.95
N PRO A 450 7.05 -4.56 -54.37
CA PRO A 450 6.95 -5.71 -53.47
C PRO A 450 8.22 -5.89 -52.64
N LEU A 451 8.06 -6.05 -51.32
CA LEU A 451 9.16 -6.26 -50.39
C LEU A 451 9.53 -7.74 -50.32
N THR A 452 10.83 -8.04 -50.30
CA THR A 452 11.33 -9.39 -50.00
C THR A 452 11.23 -9.68 -48.50
N PRO A 453 11.17 -10.95 -48.07
CA PRO A 453 11.14 -11.31 -46.65
C PRO A 453 12.27 -10.67 -45.82
N MET A 454 13.49 -10.63 -46.36
CA MET A 454 14.64 -9.99 -45.70
C MET A 454 14.48 -8.48 -45.54
N GLN A 455 13.89 -7.78 -46.53
CA GLN A 455 13.61 -6.34 -46.40
C GLN A 455 12.51 -6.08 -45.36
N LEU A 456 11.55 -7.00 -45.26
CA LEU A 456 10.49 -6.93 -44.27
C LEU A 456 11.03 -7.12 -42.85
N ASP A 457 11.92 -8.09 -42.62
CA ASP A 457 12.61 -8.30 -41.33
C ASP A 457 13.46 -7.10 -40.91
N GLN A 458 14.09 -6.41 -41.86
CA GLN A 458 14.83 -5.18 -41.57
C GLN A 458 13.90 -4.00 -41.25
N LEU A 459 12.81 -3.86 -41.98
CA LEU A 459 11.77 -2.86 -41.71
C LEU A 459 11.19 -3.09 -40.30
N LEU A 460 10.94 -4.34 -39.95
CA LEU A 460 10.50 -4.82 -38.66
C LEU A 460 11.38 -4.34 -37.51
N LEU A 461 12.66 -4.70 -37.54
CA LEU A 461 13.62 -4.36 -36.49
C LEU A 461 13.76 -2.85 -36.33
N ARG A 462 13.86 -2.12 -37.44
CA ARG A 462 13.98 -0.66 -37.43
C ARG A 462 12.73 0.02 -36.91
N THR A 463 11.55 -0.41 -37.36
CA THR A 463 10.28 0.20 -36.95
C THR A 463 10.01 -0.07 -35.48
N ARG A 464 10.28 -1.29 -35.00
CA ARG A 464 10.19 -1.64 -33.58
C ARG A 464 11.11 -0.77 -32.72
N ALA A 465 12.39 -0.65 -33.09
CA ALA A 465 13.36 0.14 -32.35
C ALA A 465 12.99 1.64 -32.34
N ASN A 466 12.67 2.20 -33.51
CA ASN A 466 12.36 3.63 -33.64
C ASN A 466 11.06 4.01 -32.94
N ASN A 467 10.01 3.20 -33.09
CA ASN A 467 8.71 3.50 -32.50
C ASN A 467 8.76 3.28 -30.98
N SER A 468 9.43 2.23 -30.50
CA SER A 468 9.64 2.03 -29.06
C SER A 468 10.44 3.16 -28.43
N ALA A 469 11.48 3.67 -29.12
CA ALA A 469 12.25 4.83 -28.66
C ALA A 469 11.42 6.13 -28.62
N ALA A 470 10.40 6.23 -29.47
CA ALA A 470 9.45 7.35 -29.49
C ALA A 470 8.24 7.15 -28.55
N GLY A 471 8.18 6.06 -27.78
CA GLY A 471 7.01 5.75 -26.93
C GLY A 471 5.74 5.37 -27.69
N VAL A 472 5.89 5.02 -28.98
CA VAL A 472 4.80 4.63 -29.88
C VAL A 472 4.72 3.10 -29.96
N THR A 473 3.56 2.55 -29.63
CA THR A 473 3.21 1.14 -29.85
C THR A 473 2.26 1.01 -31.02
N GLY A 474 1.91 -0.22 -31.39
CA GLY A 474 0.99 -0.45 -32.49
C GLY A 474 1.31 -1.70 -33.28
N CYS A 475 0.72 -1.77 -34.47
CA CYS A 475 0.82 -2.92 -35.34
C CYS A 475 1.00 -2.46 -36.79
N LEU A 476 1.92 -3.11 -37.49
CA LEU A 476 2.04 -3.00 -38.94
C LEU A 476 1.58 -4.33 -39.58
N LEU A 477 0.82 -4.25 -40.65
CA LEU A 477 0.43 -5.36 -41.50
C LEU A 477 0.92 -5.10 -42.91
N TYR A 478 1.47 -6.13 -43.54
CA TYR A 478 1.88 -6.08 -44.94
C TYR A 478 1.27 -7.26 -45.71
N GLU A 479 0.44 -6.95 -46.71
CA GLU A 479 -0.24 -7.97 -47.53
C GLU A 479 -0.34 -7.51 -48.99
N GLY A 480 0.08 -8.37 -49.92
CA GLY A 480 -0.13 -8.13 -51.36
C GLY A 480 0.39 -6.77 -51.85
N GLY A 481 1.52 -6.29 -51.32
CA GLY A 481 2.09 -4.99 -51.68
C GLY A 481 1.47 -3.79 -50.97
N ARG A 482 0.60 -3.99 -49.97
CA ARG A 482 -0.07 -2.91 -49.23
C ARG A 482 0.29 -2.96 -47.74
N PHE A 483 0.33 -1.80 -47.11
CA PHE A 483 0.51 -1.64 -45.68
C PHE A 483 -0.78 -1.17 -45.01
N MET A 484 -1.06 -1.71 -43.83
CA MET A 484 -2.03 -1.18 -42.88
C MET A 484 -1.32 -1.05 -41.54
N GLN A 485 -1.37 0.12 -40.92
CA GLN A 485 -0.63 0.35 -39.67
C GLN A 485 -1.44 1.19 -38.69
N MET A 486 -1.49 0.69 -37.45
CA MET A 486 -2.00 1.40 -36.30
C MET A 486 -0.83 1.87 -35.43
N LEU A 487 -0.87 3.12 -35.01
CA LEU A 487 0.08 3.77 -34.10
C LEU A 487 -0.66 4.22 -32.85
N GLU A 488 -0.08 4.02 -31.68
CA GLU A 488 -0.66 4.40 -30.39
C GLU A 488 0.43 5.02 -29.48
N GLY A 489 0.12 6.11 -28.79
CA GLY A 489 1.08 6.77 -27.90
C GLY A 489 0.69 8.21 -27.59
N GLU A 490 1.67 9.01 -27.15
CA GLU A 490 1.46 10.44 -26.98
C GLU A 490 1.19 11.09 -28.35
N ARG A 491 0.27 12.05 -28.38
CA ARG A 491 -0.23 12.63 -29.64
C ARG A 491 0.89 13.21 -30.51
N SER A 492 1.80 13.99 -29.95
CA SER A 492 2.90 14.59 -30.72
C SER A 492 3.85 13.52 -31.27
N ALA A 493 4.16 12.48 -30.49
CA ALA A 493 5.00 11.37 -30.91
C ALA A 493 4.36 10.53 -32.03
N VAL A 494 3.04 10.26 -31.92
CA VAL A 494 2.28 9.54 -32.96
C VAL A 494 2.25 10.33 -34.26
N LEU A 495 1.94 11.64 -34.19
CA LEU A 495 1.90 12.50 -35.37
C LEU A 495 3.29 12.66 -36.01
N ALA A 496 4.35 12.86 -35.22
CA ALA A 496 5.72 12.93 -35.73
C ALA A 496 6.14 11.61 -36.41
N THR A 497 5.74 10.47 -35.83
CA THR A 497 5.98 9.15 -36.43
C THR A 497 5.25 9.00 -37.75
N PHE A 498 4.00 9.42 -37.82
CA PHE A 498 3.20 9.40 -39.04
C PHE A 498 3.78 10.30 -40.14
N GLU A 499 4.24 11.50 -39.82
CA GLU A 499 4.90 12.40 -40.79
C GLU A 499 6.19 11.79 -41.35
N ARG A 500 7.01 11.15 -40.50
CA ARG A 500 8.22 10.42 -40.94
C ARG A 500 7.88 9.27 -41.90
N ILE A 501 6.77 8.57 -41.65
CA ILE A 501 6.27 7.50 -42.54
C ILE A 501 5.76 8.10 -43.85
N HIS A 502 5.02 9.20 -43.80
CA HIS A 502 4.49 9.88 -44.98
C HIS A 502 5.62 10.35 -45.93
N GLY A 503 6.75 10.80 -45.37
CA GLY A 503 7.95 11.14 -46.14
C GLY A 503 8.83 9.96 -46.56
N ASN A 504 8.49 8.72 -46.18
CA ASN A 504 9.32 7.54 -46.48
C ASN A 504 9.06 7.04 -47.92
N PRO A 505 10.10 6.92 -48.77
CA PRO A 505 9.97 6.46 -50.15
C PRO A 505 9.38 5.05 -50.33
N LEU A 506 9.29 4.25 -49.27
CA LEU A 506 8.66 2.94 -49.31
C LEU A 506 7.13 3.02 -49.47
N HIS A 507 6.50 4.13 -49.06
CA HIS A 507 5.05 4.30 -49.05
C HIS A 507 4.56 5.14 -50.24
N HIS A 508 3.47 4.70 -50.85
CA HIS A 508 2.73 5.36 -51.92
C HIS A 508 1.23 5.40 -51.60
N LYS A 509 0.48 6.37 -52.13
CA LYS A 509 -0.97 6.57 -51.86
C LYS A 509 -1.35 6.41 -50.38
N LEU A 510 -0.57 7.03 -49.49
CA LEU A 510 -0.86 6.96 -48.06
C LEU A 510 -2.19 7.66 -47.76
N ARG A 511 -3.07 6.97 -47.03
CA ARG A 511 -4.38 7.48 -46.62
C ARG A 511 -4.61 7.22 -45.15
N LEU A 512 -4.85 8.30 -44.41
CA LEU A 512 -5.35 8.24 -43.05
C LEU A 512 -6.78 7.67 -43.05
N VAL A 513 -7.01 6.62 -42.26
CA VAL A 513 -8.32 5.96 -42.14
C VAL A 513 -9.09 6.54 -40.96
N MET A 514 -8.45 6.61 -39.78
CA MET A 514 -9.02 7.19 -38.57
C MET A 514 -7.94 7.58 -37.57
N GLN A 515 -8.27 8.52 -36.67
CA GLN A 515 -7.41 8.92 -35.56
C GLN A 515 -8.26 9.54 -34.45
N GLY A 516 -7.73 9.57 -33.23
CA GLY A 516 -8.41 10.20 -32.10
C GLY A 516 -7.78 9.85 -30.76
N ALA A 517 -8.43 10.30 -29.69
CA ALA A 517 -8.08 9.87 -28.33
C ALA A 517 -8.46 8.40 -28.13
N ALA A 518 -7.59 7.65 -27.46
CA ALA A 518 -7.81 6.28 -27.02
C ALA A 518 -7.90 6.23 -25.49
N ARG A 519 -8.65 5.26 -24.98
CA ARG A 519 -8.77 4.99 -23.53
C ARG A 519 -7.77 3.95 -23.03
N ARG A 520 -7.20 3.16 -23.95
CA ARG A 520 -6.20 2.11 -23.68
C ARG A 520 -5.47 1.76 -24.97
N ARG A 521 -4.30 1.15 -24.85
CA ARG A 521 -3.60 0.56 -26.00
C ARG A 521 -4.34 -0.71 -26.41
N VAL A 522 -4.43 -0.92 -27.72
CA VAL A 522 -4.73 -2.24 -28.27
C VAL A 522 -3.46 -3.08 -28.29
N PHE A 523 -2.33 -2.46 -28.61
CA PHE A 523 -1.03 -3.11 -28.69
C PHE A 523 -0.11 -2.58 -27.59
N ASN A 524 0.09 -3.36 -26.52
CA ASN A 524 0.99 -2.98 -25.42
C ASN A 524 2.46 -2.90 -25.85
N HIS A 525 2.80 -3.56 -26.97
CA HIS A 525 4.12 -3.55 -27.59
C HIS A 525 4.02 -3.32 -29.09
N TRP A 526 5.15 -2.97 -29.71
CA TRP A 526 5.23 -2.93 -31.17
C TRP A 526 5.17 -4.35 -31.75
N SER A 527 4.21 -4.58 -32.64
CA SER A 527 4.04 -5.85 -33.36
C SER A 527 3.96 -5.61 -34.86
N MET A 528 4.19 -6.66 -35.65
CA MET A 528 3.85 -6.67 -37.08
C MET A 528 3.43 -8.08 -37.43
N LEU A 529 2.41 -8.21 -38.27
CA LEU A 529 1.99 -9.53 -38.75
C LEU A 529 2.05 -9.62 -40.26
N LEU A 530 2.41 -10.84 -40.68
CA LEU A 530 2.29 -11.32 -42.03
C LEU A 530 1.05 -12.23 -42.08
N PRO A 531 0.06 -11.95 -42.95
CA PRO A 531 -1.18 -12.74 -43.03
C PRO A 531 -0.99 -14.24 -43.25
N ASP A 532 0.14 -14.65 -43.85
CA ASP A 532 0.52 -16.03 -44.16
C ASP A 532 1.24 -16.76 -43.01
N ASP A 533 1.45 -16.12 -41.86
CA ASP A 533 2.01 -16.80 -40.68
C ASP A 533 0.91 -17.64 -40.00
N ALA A 534 0.69 -18.85 -40.55
CA ALA A 534 -0.28 -19.84 -40.08
C ALA A 534 -0.10 -20.25 -38.59
N SER A 535 0.99 -19.83 -37.95
CA SER A 535 1.23 -20.06 -36.53
C SER A 535 0.35 -19.20 -35.59
N ALA A 536 -0.19 -18.07 -36.06
CA ALA A 536 -1.00 -17.15 -35.28
C ALA A 536 -2.49 -17.56 -35.11
N ARG A 537 -2.98 -18.57 -35.85
CA ARG A 537 -4.40 -18.98 -35.87
C ARG A 537 -4.71 -20.27 -35.11
N ARG A 538 -3.89 -20.65 -34.12
CA ARG A 538 -3.94 -22.01 -33.52
C ARG A 538 -5.09 -22.24 -32.52
N HIS A 539 -5.83 -21.22 -32.08
CA HIS A 539 -6.85 -21.35 -31.04
C HIS A 539 -8.26 -20.85 -31.47
N GLY A 540 -8.51 -20.76 -32.77
CA GLY A 540 -9.82 -20.38 -33.33
C GLY A 540 -10.74 -21.57 -33.66
N PRO A 541 -12.02 -21.29 -33.97
CA PRO A 541 -12.93 -22.28 -34.55
C PRO A 541 -12.33 -22.93 -35.80
N ASP A 542 -12.61 -24.21 -36.04
CA ASP A 542 -12.21 -24.88 -37.28
C ASP A 542 -13.06 -24.35 -38.45
N PHE A 543 -12.44 -23.53 -39.29
CA PHE A 543 -13.06 -22.96 -40.48
C PHE A 543 -12.85 -23.80 -41.75
N SER A 544 -12.29 -25.01 -41.65
CA SER A 544 -11.99 -25.87 -42.81
C SER A 544 -13.23 -26.23 -43.65
N GLY A 545 -14.43 -26.25 -43.04
CA GLY A 545 -15.71 -26.51 -43.71
C GLY A 545 -16.41 -25.29 -44.30
N TRP A 546 -15.84 -24.09 -44.18
CA TRP A 546 -16.48 -22.84 -44.62
C TRP A 546 -15.84 -22.35 -45.92
N GLN A 547 -16.66 -21.91 -46.88
CA GLN A 547 -16.14 -21.28 -48.09
C GLN A 547 -15.63 -19.87 -47.75
N PRO A 548 -14.33 -19.59 -47.91
CA PRO A 548 -13.80 -18.26 -47.65
C PRO A 548 -14.32 -17.29 -48.71
N GLN A 549 -14.99 -16.22 -48.27
CA GLN A 549 -15.23 -15.08 -49.14
C GLN A 549 -13.98 -14.19 -49.10
N ALA A 550 -13.24 -14.13 -50.21
CA ALA A 550 -12.08 -13.26 -50.31
C ALA A 550 -12.53 -11.79 -50.33
N MET A 551 -12.34 -11.09 -49.21
CA MET A 551 -12.43 -9.63 -49.19
C MET A 551 -11.11 -9.04 -49.69
N SER A 552 -11.17 -8.10 -50.64
CA SER A 552 -9.98 -7.37 -51.04
C SER A 552 -9.53 -6.42 -49.93
N PHE A 553 -8.23 -6.14 -49.85
CA PHE A 553 -7.68 -5.15 -48.92
C PHE A 553 -8.37 -3.79 -49.08
N ASP A 554 -8.71 -3.39 -50.31
CA ASP A 554 -9.37 -2.11 -50.59
C ASP A 554 -10.80 -2.07 -49.99
N SER A 555 -11.50 -3.22 -49.97
CA SER A 555 -12.79 -3.36 -49.30
C SER A 555 -12.64 -3.19 -47.78
N ILE A 556 -11.66 -3.85 -47.17
CA ILE A 556 -11.36 -3.74 -45.73
C ILE A 556 -10.99 -2.30 -45.36
N ALA A 557 -10.15 -1.66 -46.17
CA ALA A 557 -9.66 -0.30 -45.93
C ALA A 557 -10.72 0.78 -46.17
N SER A 558 -11.82 0.48 -46.87
CA SER A 558 -12.85 1.47 -47.23
C SER A 558 -13.74 1.89 -46.05
N ASP A 559 -13.94 1.02 -45.05
CA ASP A 559 -14.68 1.30 -43.82
C ASP A 559 -13.74 1.29 -42.61
N ALA A 560 -13.72 2.40 -41.86
CA ALA A 560 -12.81 2.57 -40.73
C ALA A 560 -13.04 1.52 -39.61
N ARG A 561 -14.29 1.10 -39.36
CA ARG A 561 -14.62 0.09 -38.35
C ARG A 561 -14.17 -1.29 -38.78
N VAL A 562 -14.34 -1.64 -40.06
CA VAL A 562 -13.87 -2.91 -40.62
C VAL A 562 -12.35 -2.97 -40.61
N CYS A 563 -11.68 -1.88 -41.02
CA CYS A 563 -10.23 -1.75 -40.97
C CYS A 563 -9.68 -1.90 -39.54
N TYR A 564 -10.30 -1.20 -38.57
CA TYR A 564 -9.95 -1.32 -37.16
C TYR A 564 -10.17 -2.75 -36.64
N ALA A 565 -11.32 -3.36 -36.90
CA ALA A 565 -11.61 -4.73 -36.47
C ALA A 565 -10.61 -5.74 -37.07
N PHE A 566 -10.21 -5.54 -38.33
CA PHE A 566 -9.25 -6.41 -38.99
C PHE A 566 -7.85 -6.33 -38.36
N ILE A 567 -7.29 -5.12 -38.20
CA ILE A 567 -5.95 -4.98 -37.61
C ILE A 567 -5.89 -5.44 -36.15
N THR A 568 -6.96 -5.19 -35.39
CA THR A 568 -7.03 -5.59 -33.98
C THR A 568 -7.34 -7.07 -33.78
N ALA A 569 -7.95 -7.75 -34.75
CA ALA A 569 -8.12 -9.21 -34.74
C ALA A 569 -6.80 -9.96 -35.05
N CYS A 570 -5.85 -9.29 -35.70
CA CYS A 570 -4.55 -9.86 -35.99
C CYS A 570 -3.57 -9.76 -34.81
N VAL A 571 -3.96 -9.21 -33.65
CA VAL A 571 -3.11 -9.20 -32.44
C VAL A 571 -2.62 -10.64 -32.17
N PRO A 572 -1.31 -10.91 -32.20
CA PRO A 572 -0.85 -12.24 -31.83
C PRO A 572 -1.24 -12.47 -30.37
N ASP A 573 -1.84 -13.62 -30.06
CA ASP A 573 -1.98 -14.07 -28.67
C ASP A 573 -0.62 -13.85 -28.00
N VAL A 574 -0.60 -12.91 -27.05
CA VAL A 574 0.53 -12.76 -26.13
C VAL A 574 0.63 -14.13 -25.47
N ARG A 575 1.66 -14.90 -25.85
CA ARG A 575 1.88 -16.23 -25.31
C ARG A 575 1.78 -16.15 -23.79
N HIS A 576 0.84 -16.92 -23.24
CA HIS A 576 0.68 -17.17 -21.80
C HIS A 576 1.99 -17.61 -21.16
#